data_AF-A0A7A6VJT4-F1
#
_entry.id   AF-A0A7A6VJT4-F1
#
_cell.length_a   1.000
_cell.length_b   1.000
_cell.length_c   1.000
_cell.angle_alpha   90.00
_cell.angle_beta   90.00
_cell.angle_gamma   90.00
#
_symmetry.space_group_name_H-M   'P 1'
#
loop_
_entity.id
_entity.type
_entity.pdbx_description
1 polymer ?
#
loop_
_entity_poly.entity_id
_entity_poly.type
_entity_poly.pdbx_seq_one_letter_code
_entity_poly.pdbx_strand_id
1 'polypeptide(L)' 'QAAKRPPVVNYPGEGFREMTKAQWAALPRDCKAVRSVAEAEDHGAYRYRRTMDNNFRLVNVYISDMKITEIPQK' A
#
# COMPACT_ATOMS: atom_id res chain seq x y z
N GLN A 1 14.69 19.34 11.13
CA GLN A 1 13.43 18.59 11.32
C GLN A 1 13.55 17.27 10.60
N ALA A 2 13.26 16.13 11.26
CA ALA A 2 13.14 14.87 10.54
C ALA A 2 11.97 14.99 9.55
N ALA A 3 12.22 14.78 8.25
CA ALA A 3 11.16 14.77 7.25
C ALA A 3 10.10 13.74 7.70
N LYS A 4 8.86 14.19 7.86
CA LYS A 4 7.75 13.30 8.23
C LYS A 4 7.69 12.19 7.20
N ARG A 5 7.76 10.94 7.64
CA ARG A 5 7.69 9.77 6.75
C ARG A 5 6.39 9.86 5.94
N PRO A 6 6.42 9.72 4.60
CA PRO A 6 5.23 9.84 3.76
C PRO A 6 4.07 8.96 4.25
N PRO A 7 2.79 9.34 4.08
CA PRO A 7 1.65 8.55 4.57
C PRO A 7 1.58 7.17 3.88
N VAL A 8 0.99 6.18 4.56
CA VAL A 8 0.61 4.91 3.89
C VAL A 8 -0.81 5.05 3.36
N VAL A 9 -0.97 4.99 2.05
CA VAL A 9 -2.27 5.09 1.37
C VAL A 9 -3.01 3.75 1.45
N ASN A 10 -4.33 3.81 1.30
CA ASN A 10 -5.23 2.67 1.31
C ASN A 10 -6.45 3.00 0.44
N TYR A 11 -6.44 2.59 -0.81
CA TYR A 11 -7.55 2.82 -1.73
C TYR A 11 -7.73 1.57 -2.61
N PRO A 12 -8.95 1.26 -3.06
CA PRO A 12 -9.19 0.17 -4.00
C PRO A 12 -8.65 0.56 -5.38
N GLY A 13 -8.12 -0.42 -6.12
CA GLY A 13 -7.61 -0.21 -7.47
C GLY A 13 -7.71 -1.48 -8.29
N GLU A 14 -7.74 -1.35 -9.60
CA GLU A 14 -7.75 -2.51 -10.50
C GLU A 14 -6.50 -3.37 -10.28
N GLY A 15 -6.69 -4.68 -10.16
CA GLY A 15 -5.61 -5.63 -9.89
C GLY A 15 -5.06 -5.60 -8.45
N PHE A 16 -5.67 -4.83 -7.55
CA PHE A 16 -5.28 -4.86 -6.14
C PHE A 16 -5.88 -6.11 -5.49
N ARG A 17 -5.11 -6.72 -4.60
CA ARG A 17 -5.62 -7.75 -3.71
C ARG A 17 -6.30 -7.09 -2.53
N GLU A 18 -7.60 -7.33 -2.41
CA GLU A 18 -8.36 -6.97 -1.20
C GLU A 18 -8.09 -7.98 -0.09
N MET A 19 -7.91 -7.48 1.13
CA MET A 19 -7.83 -8.31 2.34
C MET A 19 -8.13 -7.51 3.60
N THR A 20 -8.40 -8.19 4.71
CA THR A 20 -8.54 -7.54 6.02
C THR A 20 -7.19 -7.27 6.68
N LYS A 21 -7.17 -6.43 7.71
CA LYS A 21 -5.99 -6.17 8.54
C LYS A 21 -5.45 -7.46 9.17
N ALA A 22 -6.34 -8.36 9.57
CA ALA A 22 -5.98 -9.66 10.13
C ALA A 22 -5.28 -10.54 9.08
N GLN A 23 -5.82 -10.62 7.87
CA GLN A 23 -5.20 -11.36 6.77
C GLN A 23 -3.82 -10.78 6.40
N TRP A 24 -3.70 -9.45 6.31
CA TRP A 24 -2.40 -8.80 6.10
C TRP A 24 -1.40 -9.11 7.23
N ALA A 25 -1.84 -9.12 8.49
CA ALA A 25 -1.00 -9.45 9.62
C ALA A 25 -0.50 -10.91 9.56
N ALA A 26 -1.36 -11.84 9.13
CA ALA A 26 -1.05 -13.26 9.00
C ALA A 26 -0.08 -13.59 7.85
N LEU A 27 0.03 -12.75 6.82
CA LEU A 27 0.97 -12.98 5.72
C LEU A 27 2.43 -13.04 6.23
N PRO A 28 3.27 -13.98 5.74
CA PRO A 28 4.69 -14.02 6.06
C PRO A 28 5.39 -12.71 5.71
N ARG A 29 6.39 -12.32 6.50
CA ARG A 29 7.11 -11.06 6.32
C ARG A 29 7.78 -10.98 4.93
N ASP A 30 8.29 -12.09 4.42
CA ASP A 30 8.97 -12.14 3.11
C ASP A 30 7.97 -12.11 1.94
N CYS A 31 6.69 -12.39 2.19
CA CYS A 31 5.64 -12.34 1.18
C CYS A 31 4.97 -10.96 1.10
N LYS A 32 5.23 -10.04 2.03
CA LYS A 32 4.56 -8.73 2.12
C LYS A 32 5.53 -7.57 2.30
N ALA A 33 5.22 -6.43 1.70
CA ALA A 33 6.06 -5.24 1.80
C ALA A 33 5.26 -3.94 1.80
N VAL A 34 5.85 -2.90 2.41
CA VAL A 34 5.40 -1.52 2.24
C VAL A 34 6.45 -0.80 1.38
N ARG A 35 6.05 -0.31 0.21
CA ARG A 35 6.92 0.40 -0.73
C ARG A 35 6.68 1.91 -0.65
N SER A 36 7.69 2.69 -0.99
CA SER A 36 7.62 4.15 -1.09
C SER A 36 7.58 4.59 -2.54
N VAL A 37 6.87 5.68 -2.79
CA VAL A 37 6.85 6.43 -4.05
C VAL A 37 7.31 7.85 -3.72
N ALA A 38 8.24 8.37 -4.52
CA ALA A 38 8.70 9.74 -4.40
C ALA A 38 7.59 10.72 -4.80
N GLU A 39 7.74 11.99 -4.43
CA GLU A 39 6.91 13.06 -5.01
C GLU A 39 7.13 13.13 -6.53
N ALA A 40 6.06 13.40 -7.27
CA ALA A 40 6.06 13.68 -8.70
C ALA A 40 5.30 15.00 -8.98
N GLU A 41 5.03 15.31 -10.25
CA GLU A 41 4.27 16.51 -10.63
C GLU A 41 2.79 16.40 -10.26
N ASP A 42 2.22 15.19 -10.33
CA ASP A 42 0.80 14.87 -10.16
C ASP A 42 0.44 14.32 -8.77
N HIS A 43 1.43 13.99 -7.94
CA HIS A 43 1.20 13.46 -6.61
C HIS A 43 2.33 13.76 -5.61
N GLY A 44 1.97 13.96 -4.35
CA GLY A 44 2.91 13.99 -3.24
C GLY A 44 3.55 12.62 -2.98
N ALA A 45 4.62 12.58 -2.16
CA ALA A 45 5.23 11.32 -1.76
C ALA A 45 4.27 10.45 -0.93
N TYR A 46 4.26 9.14 -1.18
CA TYR A 46 3.40 8.21 -0.44
C TYR A 46 4.02 6.82 -0.28
N ARG A 47 3.36 5.96 0.49
CA ARG A 47 3.71 4.55 0.66
C ARG A 47 2.50 3.66 0.47
N TYR A 48 2.68 2.47 -0.08
CA TYR A 48 1.59 1.53 -0.35
C TYR A 48 1.98 0.09 0.02
N ARG A 49 0.98 -0.76 0.24
CA ARG A 49 1.18 -2.19 0.57
C ARG A 49 1.21 -3.03 -0.69
N ARG A 50 2.08 -4.03 -0.71
CA ARG A 50 2.10 -5.10 -1.71
C ARG A 50 2.27 -6.46 -1.08
N THR A 51 1.77 -7.48 -1.77
CA THR A 51 2.04 -8.89 -1.46
C THR A 51 2.34 -9.66 -2.73
N MET A 52 2.95 -10.83 -2.57
CA MET A 52 2.93 -11.86 -3.60
C MET A 52 1.53 -12.48 -3.71
N ASP A 53 0.99 -12.58 -4.92
CA ASP A 53 -0.23 -13.35 -5.20
C ASP A 53 0.09 -14.84 -5.45
N ASN A 54 -0.95 -15.64 -5.71
CA ASN A 54 -0.81 -17.07 -5.95
C ASN A 54 -0.07 -17.41 -7.27
N ASN A 55 0.11 -16.42 -8.16
CA ASN A 55 0.82 -16.53 -9.43
C ASN A 55 2.25 -15.99 -9.33
N PHE A 56 2.77 -15.80 -8.11
CA PHE A 56 4.11 -15.24 -7.84
C PHE A 56 4.30 -13.80 -8.38
N ARG A 57 3.22 -13.04 -8.55
CA ARG A 57 3.25 -11.64 -9.00
C ARG A 57 3.16 -10.71 -7.79
N LEU A 58 3.87 -9.60 -7.86
CA LEU A 58 3.75 -8.52 -6.87
C LEU A 58 2.52 -7.66 -7.19
N VAL A 59 1.52 -7.76 -6.32
CA VAL A 59 0.26 -7.00 -6.46
C VAL A 59 0.11 -6.00 -5.33
N ASN A 60 -0.57 -4.89 -5.61
CA ASN A 60 -0.93 -3.90 -4.60
C ASN A 60 -2.02 -4.44 -3.68
N VAL A 61 -2.09 -3.92 -2.46
CA VAL A 61 -3.02 -4.39 -1.43
C VAL A 61 -3.91 -3.26 -0.96
N TYR A 62 -5.20 -3.52 -0.98
CA TYR A 62 -6.22 -2.71 -0.33
C TYR A 62 -6.68 -3.43 0.94
N ILE A 63 -6.66 -2.72 2.08
CA ILE A 63 -7.15 -3.25 3.36
C ILE A 63 -8.59 -2.79 3.57
N SER A 64 -9.56 -3.70 3.41
CA SER A 64 -10.98 -3.35 3.33
C SER A 64 -11.63 -2.93 4.65
N ASP A 65 -11.07 -3.36 5.79
CA ASP A 65 -11.48 -2.96 7.14
C ASP A 65 -10.64 -1.78 7.69
N MET A 66 -9.89 -1.08 6.83
CA MET A 66 -9.19 0.17 7.16
C MET A 66 -9.80 1.35 6.41
N LYS A 67 -9.72 2.54 7.02
CA LYS A 67 -10.15 3.79 6.36
C LYS A 67 -9.46 3.96 5.00
N ILE A 68 -10.18 4.50 4.04
CA ILE A 68 -9.59 4.92 2.77
C ILE A 68 -8.63 6.08 3.04
N THR A 69 -7.48 6.06 2.38
CA THR A 69 -6.49 7.13 2.40
C THR A 69 -5.98 7.27 0.98
N GLU A 70 -6.37 8.35 0.33
CA GLU A 70 -6.03 8.62 -1.07
C GLU A 70 -4.57 9.05 -1.23
N ILE A 71 -4.10 9.04 -2.47
CA ILE A 71 -2.78 9.56 -2.82
C ILE A 71 -2.78 11.07 -2.56
N PRO A 72 -1.85 11.60 -1.74
CA PRO A 72 -1.73 13.03 -1.51
C PRO A 72 -1.56 13.77 -2.84
N GLN A 73 -2.37 14.79 -3.06
CA GLN A 73 -2.15 15.75 -4.14
C GLN A 73 -1.03 16.71 -3.76
N LYS A 74 -0.35 17.25 -4.76
CA LYS A 74 0.67 18.28 -4.57
C LYS A 74 0.04 19.64 -4.26
#